data_AF-A0A1T5B6U0-F1
#
_entry.id   AF-A0A1T5B6U0-F1
#
_cell.length_a   1.000
_cell.length_b   1.000
_cell.length_c   1.000
_cell.angle_alpha   90.00
_cell.angle_beta   90.00
_cell.angle_gamma   90.00
#
_symmetry.space_group_name_H-M   'P 1'
#
loop_
_entity.id
_entity.type
_entity.pdbx_description
1 polymer ?
#
loop_
_entity_poly.entity_id
_entity_poly.type
_entity_poly.pdbx_seq_one_letter_code
_entity_poly.pdbx_strand_id
1 'polypeptide(L)'
;MAFDMHIKFGPGQVKIEGASNHAKHKDQVPIIAWSWGASNAGNLHTGAGYASGGKANVQDIVITKYVDSCSNALLNAVCTGARVDSATLYVTNATGEQTDFVTIELTEGVMITSVSTGGSGGDERLTENVTLHFGKFKYSFQPQDDKGKATGGTKDFTYDMQQVKGQA
;
A
#
# COMPACT_ATOMS: atom_id res chain seq x y z
N MET A 1 -7.16 18.05 8.69
CA MET A 1 -7.79 17.50 7.46
C MET A 1 -8.08 16.04 7.73
N ALA A 2 -9.31 15.61 7.48
CA ALA A 2 -9.64 14.19 7.46
C ALA A 2 -9.35 13.65 6.05
N PHE A 3 -8.90 12.40 5.97
CA PHE A 3 -8.66 11.72 4.71
C PHE A 3 -9.32 10.34 4.76
N ASP A 4 -9.82 9.90 3.61
CA ASP A 4 -10.29 8.55 3.40
C ASP A 4 -9.17 7.72 2.80
N MET A 5 -9.12 6.44 3.14
CA MET A 5 -8.10 5.53 2.65
C MET A 5 -8.73 4.24 2.16
N HIS A 6 -8.28 3.80 0.99
CA HIS A 6 -8.77 2.57 0.37
C HIS A 6 -7.59 1.78 -0.19
N ILE A 7 -7.74 0.47 -0.23
CA ILE A 7 -6.88 -0.39 -1.03
C ILE A 7 -7.73 -1.18 -2.02
N LYS A 8 -7.31 -1.15 -3.29
CA LYS A 8 -7.88 -1.97 -4.35
C LYS A 8 -6.96 -3.16 -4.60
N PHE A 9 -7.48 -4.37 -4.54
CA PHE A 9 -6.77 -5.55 -5.01
C PHE A 9 -7.13 -5.81 -6.47
N GLY A 10 -6.11 -6.14 -7.28
CA GLY A 10 -6.27 -6.56 -8.66
C GLY A 10 -6.83 -7.99 -8.77
N PRO A 11 -6.97 -8.50 -10.00
CA PRO A 11 -7.30 -9.90 -10.23
C PRO A 11 -6.18 -10.82 -9.72
N GLY A 12 -6.48 -12.11 -9.59
CA GLY A 12 -5.52 -13.09 -9.10
C GLY A 12 -6.11 -14.47 -8.87
N GLN A 13 -5.37 -15.29 -8.14
CA GLN A 13 -5.80 -16.63 -7.71
C GLN A 13 -6.94 -16.59 -6.68
N VAL A 14 -7.10 -15.44 -6.01
CA VAL A 14 -8.15 -15.16 -5.05
C VAL A 14 -8.75 -13.80 -5.36
N LYS A 15 -10.08 -13.69 -5.30
CA LYS A 15 -10.78 -12.42 -5.47
C LYS A 15 -10.91 -11.75 -4.11
N ILE A 16 -10.30 -10.57 -3.95
CA ILE A 16 -10.40 -9.75 -2.75
C ILE A 16 -11.13 -8.45 -3.13
N GLU A 17 -12.36 -8.32 -2.68
CA GLU A 17 -13.23 -7.17 -2.97
C GLU A 17 -13.84 -6.67 -1.68
N GLY A 18 -13.71 -5.37 -1.42
CA GLY A 18 -14.21 -4.75 -0.20
C GLY A 18 -15.68 -4.40 -0.30
N ALA A 19 -16.15 -3.59 0.65
CA ALA A 19 -17.53 -3.14 0.74
C ALA A 19 -17.67 -1.61 0.74
N SER A 20 -16.68 -0.88 0.21
CA SER A 20 -16.75 0.58 0.18
C SER A 20 -17.87 1.05 -0.75
N ASN A 21 -18.67 1.99 -0.24
CA ASN A 21 -19.66 2.75 -1.04
C ASN A 21 -19.13 4.14 -1.45
N HIS A 22 -17.83 4.40 -1.28
CA HIS A 22 -17.22 5.67 -1.66
C HIS A 22 -17.34 5.90 -3.18
N ALA A 23 -17.76 7.09 -3.61
CA ALA A 23 -18.07 7.38 -5.02
C ALA A 23 -16.92 7.03 -5.98
N LYS A 24 -15.67 7.29 -5.57
CA LYS A 24 -14.45 7.02 -6.34
C LYS A 24 -13.81 5.65 -6.06
N HIS A 25 -14.07 5.08 -4.89
CA HIS A 25 -13.40 3.87 -4.40
C HIS A 25 -14.42 2.75 -4.12
N LYS A 26 -15.47 2.68 -4.92
CA LYS A 26 -16.53 1.69 -4.78
C LYS A 26 -15.97 0.27 -4.88
N ASP A 27 -16.46 -0.62 -4.02
CA ASP A 27 -16.06 -2.03 -3.93
C ASP A 27 -14.57 -2.25 -3.57
N GLN A 28 -13.83 -1.17 -3.26
CA GLN A 28 -12.49 -1.26 -2.68
C GLN A 28 -12.57 -1.51 -1.18
N VAL A 29 -11.46 -1.93 -0.58
CA VAL A 29 -11.37 -2.20 0.86
C VAL A 29 -11.07 -0.90 1.60
N PRO A 30 -11.97 -0.38 2.45
CA PRO A 30 -11.66 0.75 3.32
C PRO A 30 -10.58 0.36 4.34
N ILE A 31 -9.59 1.22 4.54
CA ILE A 31 -8.53 1.01 5.54
C ILE A 31 -8.51 2.18 6.52
N ILE A 32 -8.09 1.89 7.75
CA ILE A 32 -8.05 2.82 8.89
C ILE A 32 -6.65 3.37 9.07
N ALA A 33 -5.64 2.55 8.79
CA ALA A 33 -4.24 2.94 8.90
C ALA A 33 -3.41 2.13 7.90
N TRP A 34 -2.23 2.65 7.58
CA TRP A 34 -1.19 1.92 6.88
C TRP A 34 0.18 2.40 7.35
N SER A 35 1.18 1.53 7.24
CA SER A 35 2.57 1.85 7.48
C SER A 35 3.45 1.13 6.48
N TRP A 36 4.55 1.78 6.11
CA TRP A 36 5.52 1.26 5.16
C TRP A 36 6.86 1.97 5.34
N GLY A 37 7.94 1.32 4.93
CA GLY A 37 9.28 1.89 5.02
C GLY A 37 10.27 1.24 4.06
N ALA A 38 11.35 1.96 3.81
CA ALA A 38 12.54 1.46 3.17
C ALA A 38 13.78 2.00 3.90
N SER A 39 14.86 1.22 3.91
CA SER A 39 16.15 1.60 4.47
C SER A 39 17.26 1.29 3.47
N ASN A 40 18.40 1.96 3.59
CA ASN A 40 19.57 1.68 2.75
C ASN A 40 20.82 1.60 3.64
N ALA A 41 21.62 0.56 3.42
CA ALA A 41 22.85 0.28 4.15
C ALA A 41 24.11 0.91 3.52
N GLY A 42 23.94 1.96 2.69
CA GLY A 42 25.05 2.69 2.09
C GLY A 42 26.02 3.26 3.12
N ASN A 43 27.30 3.29 2.79
CA ASN A 43 28.38 3.79 3.65
C ASN A 43 29.22 4.80 2.89
N LEU A 44 29.19 6.05 3.36
CA LEU A 44 29.94 7.17 2.80
C LEU A 44 31.14 7.59 3.66
N HIS A 45 31.44 6.86 4.74
CA HIS A 45 32.56 7.16 5.65
C HIS A 45 33.91 6.71 5.11
N THR A 46 33.92 5.98 3.99
CA THR A 46 35.13 5.59 3.27
C THR A 46 35.47 6.68 2.25
N GLY A 47 36.75 7.02 2.09
CA GLY A 47 37.20 8.06 1.16
C GLY A 47 36.73 7.86 -0.29
N ALA A 48 36.79 8.94 -1.08
CA ALA A 48 36.37 8.94 -2.48
C ALA A 48 36.98 7.74 -3.23
N GLY A 49 36.12 6.92 -3.84
CA GLY A 49 36.47 5.66 -4.53
C GLY A 49 36.07 4.36 -3.83
N TYR A 50 35.78 4.41 -2.52
CA TYR A 50 35.34 3.23 -1.74
C TYR A 50 33.93 3.36 -1.18
N ALA A 51 33.32 4.54 -1.30
CA ALA A 51 31.96 4.81 -0.86
C ALA A 51 30.95 3.97 -1.67
N SER A 52 30.04 3.32 -0.97
CA SER A 52 28.99 2.48 -1.56
C SER A 52 27.62 3.07 -1.26
N GLY A 53 26.79 3.22 -2.30
CA GLY A 53 25.40 3.66 -2.15
C GLY A 53 24.49 2.62 -1.49
N GLY A 54 24.97 1.39 -1.25
CA GLY A 54 24.19 0.28 -0.69
C GLY A 54 23.04 -0.20 -1.57
N LYS A 55 22.35 -1.26 -1.12
CA LYS A 55 21.09 -1.73 -1.72
C LYS A 55 19.95 -1.39 -0.78
N ALA A 56 18.88 -0.82 -1.31
CA ALA A 56 17.68 -0.54 -0.53
C ALA A 56 17.03 -1.85 -0.06
N ASN A 57 16.67 -1.91 1.23
CA ASN A 57 15.73 -2.86 1.79
C ASN A 57 14.35 -2.20 1.83
N VAL A 58 13.42 -2.75 1.05
CA VAL A 58 12.02 -2.30 1.03
C VAL A 58 11.23 -3.27 1.91
N GLN A 59 10.46 -2.73 2.85
CA GLN A 59 9.66 -3.53 3.78
C GLN A 59 8.29 -3.86 3.18
N ASP A 60 7.59 -4.82 3.78
CA ASP A 60 6.19 -5.08 3.48
C ASP A 60 5.32 -3.87 3.90
N ILE A 61 4.17 -3.70 3.24
CA ILE A 61 3.16 -2.74 3.68
C ILE A 61 2.26 -3.41 4.71
N VAL A 62 2.00 -2.73 5.83
CA VAL A 62 0.98 -3.15 6.79
C VAL A 62 -0.22 -2.23 6.67
N ILE A 63 -1.41 -2.80 6.53
CA ILE A 63 -2.68 -2.07 6.60
C ILE A 63 -3.49 -2.52 7.81
N THR A 64 -4.22 -1.60 8.41
CA THR A 64 -5.26 -1.90 9.41
C THR A 64 -6.60 -1.62 8.77
N LYS A 65 -7.51 -2.59 8.85
CA LYS A 65 -8.89 -2.46 8.36
C LYS A 65 -9.88 -3.00 9.39
N TYR A 66 -11.16 -2.71 9.20
CA TYR A 66 -12.20 -3.42 9.91
C TYR A 66 -12.40 -4.82 9.32
N VAL A 67 -12.84 -5.76 10.13
CA VAL A 67 -13.36 -7.04 9.62
C VAL A 67 -14.57 -6.74 8.73
N ASP A 68 -14.56 -7.28 7.51
CA ASP A 68 -15.59 -7.05 6.50
C ASP A 68 -15.74 -8.26 5.55
N SER A 69 -16.46 -8.08 4.44
CA SER A 69 -16.75 -9.14 3.47
C SER A 69 -15.52 -9.75 2.82
N CYS A 70 -14.36 -9.09 2.85
CA CYS A 70 -13.14 -9.59 2.22
C CYS A 70 -12.19 -10.31 3.18
N SER A 71 -12.49 -10.33 4.49
CA SER A 71 -11.63 -10.95 5.52
C SER A 71 -11.40 -12.44 5.27
N ASN A 72 -12.41 -13.17 4.78
CA ASN A 72 -12.25 -14.59 4.42
C ASN A 72 -11.30 -14.80 3.24
N ALA A 73 -11.32 -13.90 2.25
CA ALA A 73 -10.44 -13.95 1.09
C ALA A 73 -9.00 -13.62 1.46
N LEU A 74 -8.79 -12.68 2.38
CA LEU A 74 -7.47 -12.38 2.96
C LEU A 74 -6.90 -13.57 3.74
N LEU A 75 -7.74 -14.23 4.55
CA LEU A 75 -7.36 -15.47 5.25
C LEU A 75 -7.05 -16.62 4.27
N ASN A 76 -7.84 -16.76 3.21
CA ASN A 76 -7.56 -17.74 2.16
C ASN A 76 -6.20 -17.45 1.50
N ALA A 77 -5.94 -16.19 1.13
CA ALA A 77 -4.70 -15.76 0.50
C ALA A 77 -3.47 -16.14 1.34
N VAL A 78 -3.47 -15.82 2.64
CA VAL A 78 -2.34 -16.13 3.52
C VAL A 78 -2.19 -17.63 3.79
N CYS A 79 -3.28 -18.38 3.96
CA CYS A 79 -3.21 -19.82 4.23
C CYS A 79 -2.83 -20.66 3.02
N THR A 80 -3.15 -20.21 1.81
CA THR A 80 -2.88 -20.96 0.56
C THR A 80 -1.67 -20.46 -0.20
N GLY A 81 -1.14 -19.27 0.15
CA GLY A 81 -0.14 -18.57 -0.64
C GLY A 81 -0.69 -18.00 -1.95
N ALA A 82 -2.02 -17.93 -2.11
CA ALA A 82 -2.64 -17.33 -3.28
C ALA A 82 -2.26 -15.84 -3.39
N ARG A 83 -1.93 -15.41 -4.61
CA ARG A 83 -1.51 -14.04 -4.93
C ARG A 83 -2.50 -13.32 -5.84
N VAL A 84 -2.47 -12.00 -5.77
CA VAL A 84 -3.07 -11.12 -6.78
C VAL A 84 -1.97 -10.46 -7.62
N ASP A 85 -2.32 -10.02 -8.82
CA ASP A 85 -1.34 -9.46 -9.76
C ASP A 85 -0.84 -8.09 -9.31
N SER A 86 -1.73 -7.31 -8.67
CA SER A 86 -1.45 -5.96 -8.20
C SER A 86 -2.33 -5.56 -7.02
N ALA A 87 -1.92 -4.51 -6.30
CA ALA A 87 -2.77 -3.81 -5.34
C ALA A 87 -2.44 -2.31 -5.37
N THR A 88 -3.41 -1.44 -5.12
CA THR A 88 -3.20 0.00 -5.09
C THR A 88 -3.81 0.61 -3.84
N LEU A 89 -2.98 1.26 -3.04
CA LEU A 89 -3.40 2.05 -1.89
C LEU A 89 -3.63 3.50 -2.31
N TYR A 90 -4.75 4.07 -1.87
CA TYR A 90 -5.15 5.45 -2.10
C TYR A 90 -5.34 6.17 -0.78
N VAL A 91 -4.84 7.41 -0.71
CA VAL A 91 -5.21 8.38 0.32
C VAL A 91 -5.87 9.56 -0.36
N THR A 92 -7.10 9.85 0.05
CA THR A 92 -8.02 10.76 -0.62
C THR A 92 -8.51 11.81 0.34
N ASN A 93 -8.68 13.05 -0.13
CA ASN A 93 -9.32 14.08 0.68
C ASN A 93 -10.76 13.66 1.03
N ALA A 94 -11.11 13.65 2.32
CA ALA A 94 -12.45 13.23 2.75
C ALA A 94 -13.53 14.29 2.46
N THR A 95 -13.13 15.55 2.32
CA THR A 95 -14.04 16.68 2.07
C THR A 95 -13.52 17.55 0.93
N GLY A 96 -14.43 18.32 0.33
CA GLY A 96 -14.10 19.13 -0.83
C GLY A 96 -13.84 18.26 -2.07
N GLU A 97 -12.80 18.60 -2.83
CA GLU A 97 -12.39 17.82 -3.99
C GLU A 97 -11.75 16.49 -3.55
N GLN A 98 -12.38 15.37 -3.88
CA GLN A 98 -11.94 14.00 -3.54
C GLN A 98 -10.76 13.52 -4.42
N THR A 99 -9.69 14.32 -4.45
CA THR A 99 -8.45 14.01 -5.15
C THR A 99 -7.63 13.00 -4.35
N ASP A 100 -7.08 11.99 -5.04
CA ASP A 100 -6.14 11.04 -4.42
C ASP A 100 -4.76 11.72 -4.43
N PHE A 101 -4.26 12.08 -3.26
CA PHE A 101 -3.00 12.82 -3.16
C PHE A 101 -1.81 11.93 -2.88
N VAL A 102 -2.04 10.73 -2.34
CA VAL A 102 -1.04 9.65 -2.27
C VAL A 102 -1.62 8.42 -2.95
N THR A 103 -0.86 7.86 -3.88
CA THR A 103 -1.15 6.56 -4.50
C THR A 103 0.09 5.69 -4.42
N ILE A 104 -0.07 4.45 -3.95
CA ILE A 104 0.99 3.44 -3.92
C ILE A 104 0.51 2.23 -4.71
N GLU A 105 1.07 2.04 -5.89
CA GLU A 105 0.78 0.89 -6.76
C GLU A 105 1.81 -0.21 -6.49
N LEU A 106 1.35 -1.42 -6.19
CA LEU A 106 2.13 -2.62 -5.96
C LEU A 106 1.92 -3.58 -7.13
N THR A 107 3.01 -4.08 -7.70
CA THR A 107 3.00 -4.92 -8.91
C THR A 107 4.08 -6.01 -8.84
N GLU A 108 4.18 -6.84 -9.89
CA GLU A 108 5.02 -8.04 -9.94
C GLU A 108 4.59 -9.09 -8.90
N GLY A 109 3.28 -9.21 -8.71
CA GLY A 109 2.64 -10.08 -7.73
C GLY A 109 2.56 -9.43 -6.34
N VAL A 110 1.39 -9.56 -5.70
CA VAL A 110 1.14 -9.13 -4.33
C VAL A 110 0.65 -10.33 -3.52
N MET A 111 1.36 -10.63 -2.44
CA MET A 111 1.08 -11.72 -1.52
C MET A 111 0.66 -11.17 -0.17
N ILE A 112 -0.38 -11.76 0.42
CA ILE A 112 -0.70 -11.52 1.82
C ILE A 112 0.22 -12.41 2.67
N THR A 113 1.11 -11.79 3.45
CA THR A 113 2.12 -12.50 4.27
C THR A 113 1.70 -12.67 5.72
N SER A 114 0.72 -11.90 6.18
CA SER A 114 0.16 -12.00 7.53
C SER A 114 -1.26 -11.45 7.57
N VAL A 115 -2.10 -12.08 8.40
CA VAL A 115 -3.39 -11.55 8.86
C VAL A 115 -3.47 -11.75 10.37
N SER A 116 -3.51 -10.66 11.12
CA SER A 116 -3.66 -10.63 12.56
C SER A 116 -4.99 -9.97 12.91
N THR A 117 -5.99 -10.79 13.25
CA THR A 117 -7.36 -10.36 13.57
C THR A 117 -7.71 -10.65 15.02
N GLY A 118 -8.66 -9.92 15.59
CA GLY A 118 -9.06 -10.06 16.98
C GLY A 118 -10.14 -9.07 17.39
N GLY A 119 -10.52 -9.11 18.66
CA GLY A 119 -11.56 -8.25 19.20
C GLY A 119 -11.67 -8.36 20.71
N SER A 120 -12.03 -7.25 21.35
CA SER A 120 -12.46 -7.21 22.74
C SER A 120 -13.97 -6.97 22.82
N GLY A 121 -14.61 -7.40 23.91
CA GLY A 121 -16.07 -7.24 24.09
C GLY A 121 -16.55 -5.79 24.21
N GLY A 122 -15.65 -4.81 24.25
CA GLY A 122 -15.98 -3.38 24.28
C GLY A 122 -15.79 -2.65 22.94
N ASP A 123 -15.29 -3.32 21.90
CA ASP A 123 -15.04 -2.68 20.61
C ASP A 123 -16.34 -2.53 19.82
N GLU A 124 -16.59 -1.34 19.28
CA GLU A 124 -17.74 -1.09 18.39
C GLU A 124 -17.61 -1.84 17.05
N ARG A 125 -16.37 -2.02 16.57
CA ARG A 125 -16.04 -2.72 15.33
C ARG A 125 -14.71 -3.45 15.46
N LEU A 126 -14.68 -4.70 15.02
CA LEU A 126 -13.48 -5.54 15.02
C LEU A 126 -12.49 -5.09 13.96
N THR A 127 -11.19 -5.16 14.27
CA THR A 127 -10.11 -4.79 13.36
C THR A 127 -9.19 -5.96 13.05
N GLU A 128 -8.50 -5.85 11.91
CA GLU A 128 -7.47 -6.78 11.51
C GLU A 128 -6.30 -6.03 10.86
N ASN A 129 -5.09 -6.51 11.11
CA ASN A 129 -3.86 -6.05 10.49
C ASN A 129 -3.45 -7.04 9.41
N VAL A 130 -3.18 -6.53 8.21
CA VAL A 130 -2.83 -7.33 7.04
C VAL A 130 -1.48 -6.84 6.50
N THR A 131 -0.56 -7.77 6.26
CA THR A 131 0.76 -7.47 5.69
C THR A 131 0.83 -7.92 4.24
N LEU A 132 1.34 -7.04 3.36
CA LEU A 132 1.46 -7.25 1.93
C LEU A 132 2.92 -7.22 1.49
N HIS A 133 3.34 -8.27 0.79
CA HIS A 133 4.63 -8.36 0.11
C HIS A 133 4.45 -8.24 -1.41
N PHE A 134 5.41 -7.61 -2.10
CA PHE A 134 5.31 -7.28 -3.52
C PHE A 134 6.69 -7.21 -4.19
N GLY A 135 6.73 -7.30 -5.53
CA GLY A 135 7.99 -7.29 -6.30
C GLY A 135 8.40 -5.92 -6.83
N LYS A 136 7.45 -4.99 -6.98
CA LYS A 136 7.68 -3.64 -7.50
C LYS A 136 6.66 -2.66 -6.93
N PHE A 137 7.07 -1.41 -6.73
CA PHE A 137 6.14 -0.35 -6.38
C PHE A 137 6.29 0.91 -7.26
N LYS A 138 5.20 1.67 -7.35
CA LYS A 138 5.18 3.06 -7.77
C LYS A 138 4.52 3.90 -6.69
N TYR A 139 5.23 4.90 -6.19
CA TYR A 139 4.70 5.95 -5.33
C TYR A 139 4.38 7.18 -6.18
N SER A 140 3.21 7.76 -5.97
CA SER A 140 2.78 9.01 -6.59
C SER A 140 2.22 9.96 -5.56
N PHE A 141 2.70 11.20 -5.57
CA PHE A 141 2.11 12.31 -4.82
C PHE A 141 1.55 13.36 -5.78
N GLN A 142 0.27 13.71 -5.65
CA GLN A 142 -0.37 14.77 -6.43
C GLN A 142 -0.39 16.06 -5.62
N PRO A 143 0.35 17.12 -6.03
CA PRO A 143 0.21 18.44 -5.42
C PRO A 143 -1.22 18.97 -5.59
N GLN A 144 -1.66 19.75 -4.60
CA GLN A 144 -3.01 20.30 -4.54
C GLN A 144 -2.99 21.77 -4.15
N ASP A 145 -4.04 22.51 -4.51
CA ASP A 145 -4.32 23.82 -3.94
C ASP A 145 -5.01 23.70 -2.56
N ASP A 146 -5.29 24.85 -1.92
CA ASP A 146 -5.95 24.92 -0.61
C ASP A 146 -7.39 24.35 -0.60
N LYS A 147 -7.96 24.06 -1.78
CA LYS A 147 -9.29 23.46 -1.94
C LYS A 147 -9.22 21.95 -2.24
N GLY A 148 -8.02 21.37 -2.25
CA GLY A 148 -7.79 19.95 -2.55
C GLY A 148 -7.82 19.64 -4.06
N LYS A 149 -7.89 20.66 -4.93
CA LYS A 149 -7.87 20.45 -6.37
C LYS A 149 -6.44 20.16 -6.81
N ALA A 150 -6.28 19.14 -7.66
CA ALA A 150 -4.99 18.78 -8.23
C ALA A 150 -4.34 19.98 -8.96
N THR A 151 -3.06 20.20 -8.68
CA THR A 151 -2.22 21.22 -9.34
C THR A 151 -0.93 20.59 -9.85
N GLY A 152 -0.51 20.98 -11.06
CA GLY A 152 0.69 20.43 -11.70
C GLY A 152 0.60 18.92 -11.98
N GLY A 153 1.74 18.33 -12.33
CA GLY A 153 1.88 16.88 -12.55
C GLY A 153 2.16 16.12 -11.25
N THR A 154 1.93 14.80 -11.28
CA THR A 154 2.26 13.91 -10.16
C THR A 154 3.78 13.83 -9.95
N LYS A 155 4.18 13.70 -8.68
CA LYS A 155 5.56 13.40 -8.28
C LYS A 155 5.68 11.89 -8.12
N ASP A 156 6.25 11.25 -9.12
CA ASP A 156 6.31 9.79 -9.23
C ASP A 156 7.71 9.25 -8.88
N PHE A 157 7.73 8.10 -8.20
CA PHE A 157 8.92 7.28 -8.02
C PHE A 157 8.56 5.82 -8.21
N THR A 158 9.33 5.08 -9.04
CA THR A 158 9.11 3.66 -9.29
C THR A 158 10.38 2.89 -8.95
N TYR A 159 10.23 1.79 -8.22
CA TYR A 159 11.33 0.90 -7.88
C TYR A 159 10.91 -0.56 -8.02
N ASP A 160 11.72 -1.30 -8.78
CA ASP A 160 11.57 -2.72 -9.01
C ASP A 160 12.62 -3.45 -8.17
N MET A 161 12.17 -4.24 -7.20
CA MET A 161 13.07 -4.95 -6.29
C MET A 161 13.69 -6.20 -6.93
N GLN A 162 13.08 -6.69 -8.02
CA GLN A 162 13.55 -7.85 -8.78
C GLN A 162 14.63 -7.44 -9.79
N GLN A 163 14.52 -6.24 -10.35
CA GLN A 163 15.55 -5.67 -11.21
C GLN A 163 16.66 -5.02 -10.38
N VAL A 164 17.66 -5.82 -10.00
CA VAL A 164 18.92 -5.27 -9.48
C VAL A 164 19.60 -4.50 -10.62
N LYS A 165 19.35 -3.19 -10.73
CA LYS A 165 20.24 -2.31 -11.49
C LYS A 165 21.56 -2.26 -10.74
N GLY A 166 22.51 -3.11 -11.15
CA GLY A 166 23.91 -2.92 -10.84
C GLY A 166 24.28 -1.50 -11.23
N GLN A 167 24.77 -0.73 -10.27
CA GLN A 167 25.40 0.56 -10.57
C GLN A 167 26.57 0.25 -11.52
N ALA A 168 26.48 0.78 -12.74
CA ALA A 168 27.61 0.88 -13.65
C ALA A 168 28.54 2.00 -13.19
#